data_AF-K0T7Z9-F1
#
_entry.id   AF-K0T7Z9-F1
#
_cell.length_a   1.000
_cell.length_b   1.000
_cell.length_c   1.000
_cell.angle_alpha   90.00
_cell.angle_beta   90.00
_cell.angle_gamma   90.00
#
_symmetry.space_group_name_H-M   'P 1'
#
loop_
_entity.id
_entity.type
_entity.pdbx_description
1 polymer ?
#
loop_
_entity_poly.entity_id
_entity_poly.type
_entity_poly.pdbx_seq_one_letter_code
_entity_poly.pdbx_strand_id
1 'polypeptide(L)'
;MTSVYGVTFIGARNQIEEKINEKLSSRGYDIDEIAEDINVACGYLASLTMEVIGEKFKGARQTMTWLAECARLIGSQGQPVSFISPIGVPVVQPYRQKRPFQVITLLQNITLTNDSDKLPLHRQRQVSAFPPNYVHSLDSSHMLMTAIEMEKRGLHFSAVHDSFWTHPCDVEALNSVLRDTFIELYKEPLLEDLKQSWELRYPYITFPDLPQPGDLDLEEVRSAPYFFQ
;
A
#
# COMPACT_ATOMS: atom_id res chain seq x y z
N MET A 1 1.03 -8.89 -7.36
CA MET A 1 1.43 -7.48 -7.13
C MET A 1 0.32 -6.66 -6.51
N THR A 2 -0.90 -6.67 -7.02
CA THR A 2 -1.93 -5.70 -6.58
C THR A 2 -2.61 -6.01 -5.24
N SER A 3 -2.48 -7.24 -4.73
CA SER A 3 -3.12 -7.69 -3.49
C SER A 3 -2.65 -6.97 -2.22
N VAL A 4 -1.37 -6.59 -2.15
CA VAL A 4 -0.83 -5.76 -1.05
C VAL A 4 -1.41 -4.33 -1.05
N TYR A 5 -2.10 -3.93 -2.13
CA TYR A 5 -2.79 -2.64 -2.24
C TYR A 5 -4.31 -2.74 -1.99
N GLY A 6 -4.78 -3.84 -1.38
CA GLY A 6 -6.18 -3.97 -0.97
C GLY A 6 -7.14 -4.37 -2.09
N VAL A 7 -6.66 -5.10 -3.10
CA VAL A 7 -7.53 -5.66 -4.15
C VAL A 7 -8.57 -6.60 -3.56
N THR A 8 -9.84 -6.34 -3.90
CA THR A 8 -10.99 -7.17 -3.54
C THR A 8 -11.17 -8.33 -4.51
N PHE A 9 -12.03 -9.28 -4.19
CA PHE A 9 -12.41 -10.37 -5.10
C PHE A 9 -12.85 -9.86 -6.48
N ILE A 10 -13.68 -8.82 -6.52
CA ILE A 10 -14.13 -8.21 -7.76
C ILE A 10 -12.93 -7.63 -8.53
N GLY A 11 -12.03 -6.92 -7.84
CA GLY A 11 -10.82 -6.38 -8.47
C GLY A 11 -9.90 -7.47 -9.03
N ALA A 12 -9.70 -8.57 -8.30
CA ALA A 12 -8.89 -9.70 -8.72
C ALA A 12 -9.50 -10.39 -9.95
N ARG A 13 -10.82 -10.63 -9.93
CA ARG A 13 -11.55 -11.22 -11.06
C ARG A 13 -11.40 -10.37 -12.32
N ASN A 14 -11.61 -9.06 -12.21
CA ASN A 14 -11.53 -8.17 -13.37
C ASN A 14 -10.10 -8.11 -13.95
N GLN A 15 -9.05 -8.14 -13.11
CA GLN A 15 -7.66 -8.20 -13.57
C GLN A 15 -7.33 -9.52 -14.30
N ILE A 16 -7.88 -10.64 -13.81
CA ILE A 16 -7.73 -11.94 -14.46
C ILE A 16 -8.47 -11.96 -15.80
N GLU A 17 -9.71 -11.47 -15.82
CA GLU A 17 -10.55 -11.39 -17.01
C GLU A 17 -9.91 -10.55 -18.12
N GLU A 18 -9.38 -9.38 -17.78
CA GLU A 18 -8.65 -8.53 -18.72
C GLU A 18 -7.49 -9.29 -19.41
N LYS A 19 -6.70 -10.04 -18.63
CA LYS A 19 -5.54 -10.79 -19.14
C LYS A 19 -5.94 -12.05 -19.91
N ILE A 20 -7.04 -12.70 -19.55
CA ILE A 20 -7.56 -13.85 -20.29
C ILE A 20 -8.10 -13.38 -21.63
N ASN A 21 -8.89 -12.31 -21.66
CA ASN A 21 -9.43 -11.74 -22.89
C ASN A 21 -8.30 -11.35 -23.85
N GLU A 22 -7.28 -10.61 -23.37
CA GLU A 22 -6.10 -10.23 -24.17
C GLU A 22 -5.41 -11.46 -24.81
N LYS A 23 -5.22 -12.53 -24.05
CA LYS A 23 -4.54 -13.75 -24.52
C LYS A 23 -5.38 -14.61 -25.47
N LEU A 24 -6.69 -14.66 -25.27
CA LEU A 24 -7.60 -15.44 -26.12
C LEU A 24 -7.89 -14.71 -27.43
N SER A 25 -8.13 -13.40 -27.39
CA SER A 25 -8.27 -12.58 -28.59
C SER A 25 -7.03 -12.64 -29.48
N SER A 26 -5.83 -12.56 -28.90
CA SER A 26 -4.57 -12.66 -29.66
C SER A 26 -4.33 -14.04 -30.28
N ARG A 27 -5.05 -15.09 -29.83
CA ARG A 27 -5.05 -16.43 -30.41
C ARG A 27 -6.18 -16.66 -31.42
N GLY A 28 -7.00 -15.66 -31.68
CA GLY A 28 -8.10 -15.71 -32.65
C GLY A 28 -9.40 -16.30 -32.12
N TYR A 29 -9.59 -16.39 -30.80
CA TYR A 29 -10.87 -16.77 -30.22
C TYR A 29 -11.84 -15.58 -30.22
N ASP A 30 -13.12 -15.87 -30.52
CA ASP A 30 -14.21 -14.91 -30.33
C ASP A 30 -14.60 -14.89 -28.85
N ILE A 31 -14.34 -13.76 -28.17
CA ILE A 31 -14.58 -13.62 -26.74
C ILE A 31 -16.07 -13.62 -26.40
N ASP A 32 -16.90 -13.08 -27.31
CA ASP A 32 -18.34 -12.98 -27.06
C ASP A 32 -19.00 -14.36 -27.06
N GLU A 33 -18.50 -15.29 -27.88
CA GLU A 33 -18.98 -16.67 -27.94
C GLU A 33 -18.68 -17.46 -26.64
N ILE A 34 -17.54 -17.20 -26.01
CA ILE A 34 -17.06 -17.93 -24.81
C ILE A 34 -17.14 -17.10 -23.52
N ALA A 35 -17.90 -16.00 -23.52
CA ALA A 35 -17.93 -15.05 -22.42
C ALA A 35 -18.38 -15.68 -21.10
N GLU A 36 -19.33 -16.61 -21.13
CA GLU A 36 -19.82 -17.31 -19.94
C GLU A 36 -18.74 -18.22 -19.33
N ASP A 37 -18.04 -18.99 -20.16
CA ASP A 37 -16.92 -19.84 -19.74
C ASP A 37 -15.78 -19.00 -19.15
N ILE A 38 -15.46 -17.87 -19.78
CA ILE A 38 -14.48 -16.90 -19.27
C ILE A 38 -14.91 -16.39 -17.90
N ASN A 39 -16.18 -16.01 -17.73
CA ASN A 39 -16.66 -15.47 -16.46
C ASN A 39 -16.53 -16.49 -15.32
N VAL A 40 -16.95 -17.73 -15.56
CA VAL A 40 -16.85 -18.83 -14.59
C VAL A 40 -15.39 -19.14 -14.26
N ALA A 41 -14.53 -19.25 -15.27
CA ALA A 41 -13.10 -19.49 -15.08
C ALA A 41 -12.42 -18.36 -14.30
N CYS A 42 -12.74 -17.10 -14.60
CA CYS A 42 -12.23 -15.94 -13.87
C CYS A 42 -12.68 -15.93 -12.41
N GLY A 43 -13.94 -16.28 -12.13
CA GLY A 43 -14.45 -16.39 -10.77
C GLY A 43 -13.73 -17.47 -9.95
N TYR A 44 -13.51 -18.64 -10.55
CA TYR A 44 -12.75 -19.72 -9.93
C TYR A 44 -11.30 -19.32 -9.66
N LEU A 45 -10.60 -18.79 -10.67
CA LEU A 45 -9.20 -18.37 -10.55
C LEU A 45 -9.04 -17.25 -9.52
N ALA A 46 -9.96 -16.28 -9.46
CA ALA A 46 -9.93 -15.22 -8.46
C ALA A 46 -10.08 -15.79 -7.04
N SER A 47 -11.01 -16.73 -6.85
CA SER A 47 -11.25 -17.37 -5.54
C SER A 47 -10.01 -18.13 -5.08
N LEU A 48 -9.48 -19.00 -5.94
CA LEU A 48 -8.29 -19.80 -5.66
C LEU A 48 -7.05 -18.92 -5.39
N THR A 49 -6.86 -17.88 -6.19
CA THR A 49 -5.72 -16.96 -6.03
C THR A 49 -5.79 -16.24 -4.69
N MET A 50 -6.97 -15.73 -4.29
CA MET A 50 -7.14 -15.05 -3.01
C MET A 50 -6.95 -15.99 -1.82
N GLU A 51 -7.41 -17.24 -1.94
CA GLU A 51 -7.21 -18.28 -0.92
C GLU A 51 -5.72 -18.55 -0.70
N VAL A 52 -4.98 -18.86 -1.78
CA VAL A 52 -3.55 -19.14 -1.71
C VAL A 52 -2.75 -17.95 -1.19
N ILE A 53 -3.06 -16.73 -1.64
CA ILE A 53 -2.42 -15.51 -1.12
C ILE A 53 -2.72 -15.34 0.37
N GLY A 54 -3.96 -15.57 0.79
CA GLY A 54 -4.38 -15.48 2.19
C GLY A 54 -3.67 -16.50 3.09
N GLU A 55 -3.40 -17.69 2.57
CA GLU A 55 -2.67 -18.73 3.28
C GLU A 55 -1.17 -18.43 3.38
N LYS A 56 -0.56 -17.97 2.28
CA LYS A 56 0.88 -17.68 2.22
C LYS A 56 1.29 -16.42 2.98
N PHE A 57 0.42 -15.41 3.05
CA PHE A 57 0.75 -14.09 3.62
C PHE A 57 -0.11 -13.74 4.84
N LYS A 58 -0.24 -14.68 5.79
CA LYS A 58 -1.05 -14.52 7.00
C LYS A 58 -0.67 -13.28 7.82
N GLY A 59 0.62 -13.07 8.10
CA GLY A 59 1.10 -11.92 8.87
C GLY A 59 0.80 -10.58 8.21
N ALA A 60 1.02 -10.48 6.89
CA ALA A 60 0.67 -9.28 6.12
C ALA A 60 -0.85 -9.02 6.16
N ARG A 61 -1.68 -10.05 5.99
CA ARG A 61 -3.14 -9.93 6.06
C ARG A 61 -3.63 -9.48 7.43
N GLN A 62 -3.07 -10.03 8.50
CA GLN A 62 -3.39 -9.65 9.87
C GLN A 62 -3.02 -8.19 10.12
N THR A 63 -1.83 -7.77 9.71
CA THR A 63 -1.37 -6.38 9.82
C THR A 63 -2.25 -5.40 9.04
N MET A 64 -2.57 -5.71 7.78
CA MET A 64 -3.47 -4.88 6.98
C MET A 64 -4.87 -4.77 7.60
N THR A 65 -5.37 -5.85 8.18
CA THR A 65 -6.67 -5.89 8.87
C THR A 65 -6.65 -5.02 10.12
N TRP A 66 -5.58 -5.13 10.92
CA TRP A 66 -5.36 -4.30 12.11
C TRP A 66 -5.30 -2.81 11.76
N LEU A 67 -4.50 -2.44 10.74
CA LEU A 67 -4.41 -1.05 10.25
C LEU A 67 -5.79 -0.53 9.80
N ALA A 68 -6.53 -1.32 9.03
CA ALA A 68 -7.87 -0.94 8.57
C ALA A 68 -8.87 -0.76 9.72
N GLU A 69 -8.79 -1.60 10.76
CA GLU A 69 -9.62 -1.46 11.95
C GLU A 69 -9.28 -0.19 12.74
N CYS A 70 -8.01 0.10 12.97
CA CYS A 70 -7.57 1.35 13.61
C CYS A 70 -8.06 2.58 12.81
N ALA A 71 -7.93 2.55 11.49
CA ALA A 71 -8.44 3.61 10.60
C ALA A 71 -9.96 3.78 10.71
N ARG A 72 -10.71 2.69 10.87
CA ARG A 72 -12.17 2.71 11.06
C ARG A 72 -12.55 3.39 12.37
N LEU A 73 -11.84 3.08 13.46
CA LEU A 73 -12.06 3.69 14.77
C LEU A 73 -11.75 5.20 14.73
N ILE A 74 -10.63 5.60 14.15
CA ILE A 74 -10.25 7.01 14.00
C ILE A 74 -11.28 7.76 13.13
N GLY A 75 -11.66 7.19 11.98
CA GLY A 75 -12.64 7.78 11.07
C GLY A 75 -14.05 7.92 11.67
N SER A 76 -14.39 7.11 12.68
CA SER A 76 -15.65 7.23 13.43
C SER A 76 -15.72 8.53 14.23
N GLN A 77 -14.57 9.03 14.71
CA GLN A 77 -14.44 10.32 15.41
C GLN A 77 -14.48 11.53 14.47
N GLY A 78 -14.61 11.32 13.16
CA GLY A 78 -14.62 12.42 12.20
C GLY A 78 -13.24 13.04 11.96
N GLN A 79 -12.16 12.39 12.41
CA GLN A 79 -10.78 12.80 12.18
C GLN A 79 -10.12 11.97 11.07
N PRO A 80 -9.34 12.58 10.17
CA PRO A 80 -8.58 11.83 9.17
C PRO A 80 -7.49 11.00 9.84
N VAL A 81 -7.16 9.86 9.26
CA VAL A 81 -6.04 9.06 9.74
C VAL A 81 -4.75 9.83 9.48
N SER A 82 -3.92 9.93 10.51
CA SER A 82 -2.63 10.62 10.45
C SER A 82 -1.62 9.99 11.39
N PHE A 83 -0.35 10.03 11.02
CA PHE A 83 0.77 9.45 11.74
C PHE A 83 2.07 10.17 11.37
N ILE A 84 3.15 9.87 12.07
CA ILE A 84 4.50 10.34 11.74
C ILE A 84 5.25 9.16 11.14
N SER A 85 5.89 9.34 9.98
CA SER A 85 6.74 8.29 9.41
C SER A 85 8.02 8.12 10.24
N PRO A 86 8.75 7.00 10.11
CA PRO A 86 9.99 6.77 10.86
C PRO A 86 11.05 7.86 10.69
N ILE A 87 11.08 8.53 9.53
CA ILE A 87 11.97 9.68 9.26
C ILE A 87 11.40 11.03 9.74
N GLY A 88 10.36 11.02 10.57
CA GLY A 88 9.79 12.23 11.19
C GLY A 88 8.83 13.05 10.32
N VAL A 89 8.39 12.52 9.18
CA VAL A 89 7.49 13.26 8.26
C VAL A 89 6.03 13.03 8.68
N PRO A 90 5.24 14.10 8.96
CA PRO A 90 3.82 13.95 9.26
C PRO A 90 3.03 13.58 7.99
N VAL A 91 2.25 12.49 8.08
CA VAL A 91 1.41 11.98 7.00
C VAL A 91 -0.05 12.08 7.41
N VAL A 92 -0.90 12.61 6.52
CA VAL A 92 -2.35 12.77 6.74
C VAL A 92 -3.11 12.30 5.51
N GLN A 93 -4.16 11.50 5.71
CA GLN A 93 -5.00 11.05 4.60
C GLN A 93 -6.01 12.10 4.14
N PRO A 94 -5.98 12.52 2.86
CA PRO A 94 -6.79 13.63 2.35
C PRO A 94 -8.23 13.23 1.96
N TYR A 95 -8.66 11.98 2.19
CA TYR A 95 -9.92 11.50 1.62
C TYR A 95 -11.15 12.17 2.23
N ARG A 96 -11.81 13.02 1.41
CA ARG A 96 -13.04 13.76 1.71
C ARG A 96 -14.18 13.37 0.77
N GLN A 97 -15.43 13.52 1.21
CA GLN A 97 -16.62 13.30 0.39
C GLN A 97 -16.81 14.48 -0.57
N LYS A 98 -16.21 14.35 -1.75
CA LYS A 98 -16.40 15.29 -2.85
C LYS A 98 -17.75 14.99 -3.52
N ARG A 99 -18.60 16.00 -3.65
CA ARG A 99 -19.88 15.89 -4.38
C ARG A 99 -19.80 16.78 -5.63
N PRO A 100 -19.82 16.20 -6.83
CA PRO A 100 -19.96 17.00 -8.04
C PRO A 100 -21.33 17.66 -8.05
N PHE A 101 -21.40 18.89 -8.54
CA PHE A 101 -22.64 19.62 -8.77
C PHE A 101 -22.58 20.28 -10.15
N GLN A 102 -23.74 20.48 -10.77
CA GLN A 102 -23.83 21.07 -12.10
C GLN A 102 -24.23 22.53 -12.02
N VAL A 103 -23.54 23.35 -12.80
CA VAL A 103 -23.89 24.74 -13.10
C VAL A 103 -24.40 24.77 -14.53
N ILE A 104 -25.70 25.01 -14.68
CA ILE A 104 -26.35 25.14 -15.99
C ILE A 104 -26.12 26.55 -16.50
N THR A 105 -25.57 26.67 -17.71
CA THR A 105 -25.38 27.95 -18.40
C THR A 105 -26.15 27.95 -19.73
N LEU A 106 -26.23 29.10 -20.40
CA LEU A 106 -26.88 29.22 -21.72
C LEU A 106 -26.18 28.41 -22.82
N LEU A 107 -24.88 28.11 -22.67
CA LEU A 107 -24.08 27.41 -23.68
C LEU A 107 -23.89 25.92 -23.39
N GLN A 108 -23.81 25.54 -22.10
CA GLN A 108 -23.55 24.17 -21.67
C GLN A 108 -23.79 23.97 -20.16
N ASN A 109 -23.77 22.71 -19.73
CA ASN A 109 -23.77 22.33 -18.31
C ASN A 109 -22.33 22.06 -17.86
N ILE A 110 -21.87 22.77 -16.84
CA ILE A 110 -20.53 22.62 -16.28
C ILE A 110 -20.62 21.83 -14.98
N THR A 111 -19.95 20.67 -14.91
CA THR A 111 -19.82 19.92 -13.66
C THR A 111 -18.63 20.45 -12.86
N LEU A 112 -18.90 21.00 -11.68
CA LEU A 112 -17.90 21.46 -10.72
C LEU A 112 -17.84 20.51 -9.53
N THR A 113 -16.69 20.46 -8.86
CA THR A 113 -16.51 19.69 -7.61
C THR A 113 -15.81 20.58 -6.59
N ASN A 114 -16.36 20.65 -5.38
CA ASN A 114 -15.69 21.32 -4.27
C ASN A 114 -14.57 20.41 -3.73
N ASP A 115 -13.36 20.95 -3.63
CA ASP A 115 -12.19 20.25 -3.11
C ASP A 115 -11.65 20.96 -1.85
N SER A 116 -12.47 21.00 -0.80
CA SER A 116 -12.12 21.64 0.46
C SER A 116 -11.85 20.60 1.56
N ASP A 117 -10.81 20.85 2.36
CA ASP A 117 -10.49 20.03 3.55
C ASP A 117 -11.57 20.04 4.64
N LYS A 118 -12.47 21.03 4.58
CA LYS A 118 -13.62 21.17 5.49
C LYS A 118 -14.76 20.20 5.16
N LEU A 119 -14.69 19.51 4.02
CA LEU A 119 -15.70 18.54 3.63
C LEU A 119 -15.73 17.36 4.62
N PRO A 120 -16.87 16.66 4.74
CA PRO A 120 -16.95 15.44 5.54
C PRO A 120 -15.95 14.37 5.08
N LEU A 121 -15.49 13.53 6.00
CA LEU A 121 -14.59 12.44 5.67
C LEU A 121 -15.24 11.40 4.76
N HIS A 122 -14.48 10.92 3.78
CA HIS A 122 -14.84 9.69 3.08
C HIS A 122 -14.37 8.47 3.88
N ARG A 123 -15.11 8.11 4.94
CA ARG A 123 -14.74 7.06 5.91
C ARG A 123 -14.28 5.74 5.27
N GLN A 124 -15.01 5.23 4.27
CA GLN A 124 -14.64 3.98 3.62
C GLN A 124 -13.28 4.05 2.90
N ARG A 125 -12.97 5.19 2.26
CA ARG A 125 -11.68 5.42 1.58
C ARG A 125 -10.55 5.59 2.58
N GLN A 126 -10.80 6.24 3.72
CA GLN A 126 -9.83 6.33 4.81
C GLN A 126 -9.40 4.93 5.27
N VAL A 127 -10.38 4.04 5.49
CA VAL A 127 -10.14 2.65 5.90
C VAL A 127 -9.39 1.86 4.82
N SER A 128 -9.91 1.86 3.59
CA SER A 128 -9.37 1.01 2.52
C SER A 128 -7.97 1.44 2.07
N ALA A 129 -7.66 2.73 2.13
CA ALA A 129 -6.40 3.27 1.65
C ALA A 129 -5.31 3.33 2.73
N PHE A 130 -5.64 3.15 4.00
CA PHE A 130 -4.66 3.26 5.07
C PHE A 130 -3.57 2.20 5.09
N PRO A 131 -3.87 0.91 4.99
CA PRO A 131 -2.83 -0.10 4.92
C PRO A 131 -1.78 0.16 3.82
N PRO A 132 -2.15 0.40 2.53
CA PRO A 132 -1.14 0.67 1.51
C PRO A 132 -0.42 2.01 1.71
N ASN A 133 -1.11 3.07 2.15
CA ASN A 133 -0.47 4.36 2.40
C ASN A 133 0.56 4.29 3.53
N TYR A 134 0.33 3.47 4.55
CA TYR A 134 1.29 3.25 5.62
C TYR A 134 2.52 2.51 5.09
N VAL A 135 2.35 1.42 4.34
CA VAL A 135 3.49 0.69 3.72
C VAL A 135 4.30 1.59 2.80
N HIS A 136 3.65 2.37 1.92
CA HIS A 136 4.37 3.31 1.05
C HIS A 136 5.17 4.37 1.82
N SER A 137 4.73 4.74 3.02
CA SER A 137 5.48 5.66 3.87
C SER A 137 6.74 5.01 4.45
N LEU A 138 6.71 3.70 4.72
CA LEU A 138 7.88 2.92 5.14
C LEU A 138 8.85 2.74 3.97
N ASP A 139 8.35 2.39 2.78
CA ASP A 139 9.17 2.29 1.57
C ASP A 139 9.88 3.61 1.25
N SER A 140 9.14 4.73 1.38
CA SER A 140 9.71 6.08 1.19
C SER A 140 10.75 6.41 2.26
N SER A 141 10.54 5.96 3.50
CA SER A 141 11.49 6.14 4.60
C SER A 141 12.78 5.36 4.32
N HIS A 142 12.66 4.09 3.92
CA HIS A 142 13.78 3.24 3.53
C HIS A 142 14.58 3.82 2.36
N MET A 143 13.89 4.28 1.32
CA MET A 143 14.52 4.95 0.17
C MET A 143 15.33 6.17 0.60
N LEU A 144 14.76 7.04 1.44
CA LEU A 144 15.44 8.27 1.90
C LEU A 144 16.59 7.97 2.86
N MET A 145 16.44 7.01 3.77
CA MET A 145 17.54 6.54 4.63
C MET A 145 18.71 6.02 3.79
N THR A 146 18.41 5.24 2.75
CA THR A 146 19.41 4.73 1.79
C THR A 146 20.09 5.87 1.04
N ALA A 147 19.33 6.85 0.55
CA ALA A 147 19.87 8.01 -0.17
C ALA A 147 20.87 8.79 0.71
N ILE A 148 20.50 9.05 1.97
CA ILE A 148 21.34 9.75 2.95
C ILE A 148 22.63 8.96 3.21
N GLU A 149 22.54 7.63 3.35
CA GLU A 149 23.71 6.80 3.61
C GLU A 149 24.65 6.70 2.39
N MET A 150 24.09 6.63 1.18
CA MET A 150 24.87 6.73 -0.07
C MET A 150 25.59 8.07 -0.20
N GLU A 151 24.90 9.18 0.11
CA GLU A 151 25.49 10.52 0.09
C GLU A 151 26.64 10.67 1.09
N LYS A 152 26.51 10.15 2.32
CA LYS A 152 27.59 10.13 3.32
C LYS A 152 28.84 9.40 2.83
N ARG A 153 28.67 8.38 1.99
CA ARG A 153 29.76 7.60 1.38
C ARG A 153 30.32 8.25 0.11
N GLY A 154 29.75 9.38 -0.32
CA GLY A 154 30.13 10.07 -1.56
C GLY A 154 29.69 9.32 -2.82
N LEU A 155 28.68 8.45 -2.72
CA LEU A 155 28.18 7.63 -3.82
C LEU A 155 26.93 8.26 -4.44
N HIS A 156 26.75 8.05 -5.75
CA HIS A 156 25.57 8.52 -6.46
C HIS A 156 24.37 7.61 -6.18
N PHE A 157 23.19 8.20 -6.02
CA PHE A 157 21.94 7.49 -5.80
C PHE A 157 20.82 8.10 -6.64
N SER A 158 20.00 7.25 -7.22
CA SER A 158 18.73 7.62 -7.85
C SER A 158 17.70 6.53 -7.54
N ALA A 159 16.42 6.89 -7.52
CA ALA A 159 15.38 5.92 -7.25
C ALA A 159 14.08 6.27 -7.96
N VAL A 160 13.33 5.22 -8.32
CA VAL A 160 11.93 5.29 -8.73
C VAL A 160 11.15 4.37 -7.78
N HIS A 161 10.63 4.95 -6.71
CA HIS A 161 9.96 4.22 -5.63
C HIS A 161 10.83 3.08 -5.04
N ASP A 162 10.52 1.84 -5.38
CA ASP A 162 11.18 0.60 -4.93
C ASP A 162 12.30 0.13 -5.87
N SER A 163 12.62 0.90 -6.91
CA SER A 163 13.76 0.65 -7.80
C SER A 163 14.90 1.63 -7.51
N PHE A 164 16.10 1.11 -7.21
CA PHE A 164 17.25 1.89 -6.74
C PHE A 164 18.43 1.78 -7.70
N TRP A 165 19.00 2.91 -8.11
CA TRP A 165 20.03 2.99 -9.14
C TRP A 165 21.28 3.73 -8.63
N THR A 166 22.44 3.30 -9.13
CA THR A 166 23.75 3.93 -8.90
C THR A 166 24.67 3.67 -10.10
N HIS A 167 25.92 4.10 -10.07
CA HIS A 167 26.90 3.74 -11.10
C HIS A 167 27.28 2.25 -11.02
N PRO A 168 27.60 1.59 -12.16
CA PRO A 168 27.90 0.16 -12.17
C PRO A 168 29.01 -0.29 -11.20
N CYS A 169 30.01 0.55 -10.93
CA CYS A 169 31.08 0.25 -9.97
C CYS A 169 30.63 0.24 -8.50
N ASP A 170 29.49 0.86 -8.19
CA ASP A 170 29.01 1.08 -6.82
C ASP A 170 27.83 0.18 -6.46
N VAL A 171 27.41 -0.71 -7.37
CA VAL A 171 26.23 -1.58 -7.21
C VAL A 171 26.35 -2.48 -5.97
N GLU A 172 27.53 -3.00 -5.67
CA GLU A 172 27.79 -3.80 -4.47
C GLU A 172 27.62 -2.96 -3.19
N ALA A 173 28.11 -1.73 -3.21
CA ALA A 173 27.98 -0.81 -2.08
C ALA A 173 26.52 -0.42 -1.85
N LEU A 174 25.78 -0.06 -2.91
CA LEU A 174 24.34 0.22 -2.82
C LEU A 174 23.57 -0.98 -2.26
N ASN A 175 23.88 -2.19 -2.73
CA ASN A 175 23.25 -3.41 -2.26
C ASN A 175 23.46 -3.65 -0.76
N SER A 176 24.67 -3.41 -0.25
CA SER A 176 24.95 -3.47 1.19
C SER A 176 24.12 -2.43 1.94
N VAL A 177 24.15 -1.17 1.50
CA VAL A 177 23.43 -0.07 2.16
C VAL A 177 21.94 -0.34 2.23
N LEU A 178 21.32 -0.78 1.12
CA LEU A 178 19.90 -1.09 1.06
C LEU A 178 19.47 -2.12 2.10
N ARG A 179 20.25 -3.19 2.27
CA ARG A 179 19.97 -4.23 3.26
C ARG A 179 20.19 -3.71 4.68
N ASP A 180 21.24 -2.93 4.89
CA ASP A 180 21.56 -2.33 6.20
C ASP A 180 20.46 -1.39 6.68
N THR A 181 20.03 -0.47 5.82
CA THR A 181 18.97 0.50 6.14
C THR A 181 17.60 -0.16 6.27
N PHE A 182 17.34 -1.25 5.53
CA PHE A 182 16.11 -2.04 5.69
C PHE A 182 16.07 -2.67 7.09
N ILE A 183 17.17 -3.31 7.51
CA ILE A 183 17.28 -3.92 8.83
C ILE A 183 17.17 -2.86 9.92
N GLU A 184 17.82 -1.71 9.76
CA GLU A 184 17.74 -0.59 10.71
C GLU A 184 16.29 -0.12 10.89
N LEU A 185 15.57 0.11 9.78
CA LEU A 185 14.18 0.56 9.80
C LEU A 185 13.24 -0.44 10.49
N TYR A 186 13.34 -1.73 10.15
CA TYR A 186 12.41 -2.75 10.65
C TYR A 186 12.80 -3.35 12.02
N LYS A 187 13.95 -2.97 12.58
CA LYS A 187 14.30 -3.24 13.98
C LYS A 187 13.51 -2.37 14.95
N GLU A 188 13.01 -1.23 14.49
CA GLU A 188 12.15 -0.36 15.30
C GLU A 188 10.75 -0.99 15.49
N PRO A 189 10.10 -0.77 16.64
CA PRO A 189 8.77 -1.29 16.93
C PRO A 189 7.68 -0.42 16.24
N LEU A 190 7.68 -0.43 14.90
CA LEU A 190 6.93 0.51 14.05
C LEU A 190 5.42 0.54 14.34
N LEU A 191 4.79 -0.61 14.62
CA LEU A 191 3.36 -0.70 14.88
C LEU A 191 3.01 -0.31 16.31
N GLU A 192 3.89 -0.63 17.26
CA GLU A 192 3.80 -0.20 18.66
C GLU A 192 3.85 1.32 18.76
N ASP A 193 4.84 1.94 18.11
CA ASP A 193 5.00 3.40 18.09
C ASP A 193 3.78 4.08 17.46
N LEU A 194 3.27 3.50 16.37
CA LEU A 194 2.04 3.95 15.73
C LEU A 194 0.85 3.86 16.69
N LYS A 195 0.64 2.72 17.35
CA LYS A 195 -0.45 2.51 18.31
C LYS A 195 -0.35 3.47 19.49
N GLN A 196 0.82 3.60 20.10
CA GLN A 196 1.06 4.52 21.22
C GLN A 196 0.74 5.95 20.83
N SER A 197 1.18 6.40 19.64
CA SER A 197 0.90 7.75 19.15
C SER A 197 -0.60 8.03 19.01
N TRP A 198 -1.40 7.02 18.64
CA TRP A 198 -2.85 7.13 18.55
C TRP A 198 -3.55 7.03 19.88
N GLU A 199 -3.08 6.19 20.81
CA GLU A 199 -3.62 6.12 22.17
C GLU A 199 -3.44 7.45 22.91
N LEU A 200 -2.28 8.09 22.73
CA LEU A 200 -2.02 9.45 23.23
C LEU A 200 -2.97 10.49 22.61
N ARG A 201 -3.22 10.41 21.30
CA ARG A 201 -4.05 11.38 20.56
C ARG A 201 -5.55 11.16 20.77
N TYR A 202 -5.98 9.92 20.96
CA TYR A 202 -7.37 9.50 21.06
C TYR A 202 -7.59 8.69 22.34
N PRO A 203 -7.45 9.29 23.54
CA PRO A 203 -7.49 8.57 24.82
C PRO A 203 -8.84 7.89 25.13
N TYR A 204 -9.88 8.22 24.38
CA TYR A 204 -11.22 7.64 24.53
C TYR A 204 -11.47 6.44 23.59
N ILE A 205 -10.53 6.11 22.70
CA ILE A 205 -10.62 4.95 21.80
C ILE A 205 -9.77 3.83 22.39
N THR A 206 -10.36 2.64 22.52
CA THR A 206 -9.61 1.41 22.76
C THR A 206 -9.19 0.81 21.42
N PHE A 207 -7.90 0.85 21.10
CA PHE A 207 -7.37 0.24 19.89
C PHE A 207 -7.15 -1.28 20.09
N PRO A 208 -7.33 -2.08 19.03
CA PRO A 208 -7.09 -3.52 19.10
C PRO A 208 -5.62 -3.84 19.43
N ASP A 209 -5.39 -5.04 19.94
CA ASP A 209 -4.05 -5.56 20.18
C ASP A 209 -3.27 -5.74 18.89
N LEU A 210 -1.96 -5.59 18.99
CA LEU A 210 -1.05 -5.71 17.85
C LEU A 210 -1.05 -7.15 17.33
N PRO A 211 -0.91 -7.35 16.01
CA PRO A 211 -0.67 -8.67 15.46
C PRO A 211 0.63 -9.26 16.03
N GLN A 212 0.67 -10.57 16.25
CA GLN A 212 1.89 -11.21 16.76
C GLN A 212 3.00 -11.18 15.70
N PRO A 213 4.23 -10.81 16.07
CA PRO A 213 5.38 -10.92 15.18
C PRO A 213 5.67 -12.39 14.86
N GLY A 214 6.26 -12.61 13.68
CA GLY A 214 6.76 -13.93 13.29
C GLY A 214 8.09 -14.28 13.96
N ASP A 215 8.73 -15.33 13.46
CA ASP A 215 10.01 -15.87 13.91
C ASP A 215 11.18 -15.53 12.97
N LEU A 216 10.96 -14.66 11.99
CA LEU A 216 11.99 -14.21 11.05
C LEU A 216 13.12 -13.46 11.77
N ASP A 217 14.36 -13.92 11.58
CA ASP A 217 15.54 -13.16 11.94
C ASP A 217 15.85 -12.13 10.84
N LEU A 218 15.71 -10.83 11.17
CA LEU A 218 15.98 -9.75 10.24
C LEU A 218 17.43 -9.71 9.76
N GLU A 219 18.39 -10.25 10.51
CA GLU A 219 19.78 -10.28 10.05
C GLU A 219 19.99 -11.19 8.82
N GLU A 220 19.09 -12.14 8.55
CA GLU A 220 19.17 -12.97 7.34
C GLU A 220 19.08 -12.12 6.06
N VAL A 221 18.38 -10.98 6.11
CA VAL A 221 18.24 -10.04 4.99
C VAL A 221 19.60 -9.53 4.50
N ARG A 222 20.58 -9.36 5.40
CA ARG A 222 21.93 -8.90 5.09
C ARG A 222 22.63 -9.83 4.09
N SER A 223 22.33 -11.13 4.16
CA SER A 223 22.90 -12.16 3.30
C SER A 223 22.04 -12.52 2.09
N ALA A 224 20.81 -11.99 1.98
CA ALA A 224 19.86 -12.38 0.96
C ALA A 224 20.23 -11.80 -0.42
N PRO A 225 20.68 -12.62 -1.39
CA PRO A 225 21.18 -12.12 -2.67
C PRO A 225 20.08 -11.53 -3.55
N TYR A 226 18.85 -12.04 -3.44
CA TYR A 226 17.72 -11.68 -4.30
C TYR A 226 16.75 -10.66 -3.66
N PHE A 227 17.15 -10.06 -2.53
CA PHE A 227 16.27 -9.14 -1.79
C PHE A 227 16.02 -7.82 -2.54
N PHE A 228 17.09 -7.25 -3.13
CA PHE A 228 17.03 -6.18 -4.11
C PHE A 228 17.81 -6.65 -5.34
N GLN A 229 17.21 -6.55 -6.53
CA GLN A 229 17.80 -6.97 -7.82
C GLN A 229 17.99 -5.78 -8.74
#